data_AF-A0A939T4G9-F1
#
_entry.id   AF-A0A939T4G9-F1
#
_cell.length_a   1.000
_cell.length_b   1.000
_cell.length_c   1.000
_cell.angle_alpha   90.00
_cell.angle_beta   90.00
_cell.angle_gamma   90.00
#
_symmetry.space_group_name_H-M   'P 1'
#
loop_
_entity.id
_entity.type
_entity.pdbx_description
1 polymer ?
#
loop_
_entity_poly.entity_id
_entity_poly.type
_entity_poly.pdbx_seq_one_letter_code
_entity_poly.pdbx_strand_id
1 'polypeptide(L)'
;MSDLLESEVPTDVIEPSVSAEGVFADELWSLTKDVTALLTDPGAPVELYEVAAALQELSCLIAPADGPGDAAARIEELARLQAGMPCRIQIAPNGPYLVTNAERLLDHLGRPLPVRPQMALCRCGESKNKPFCDGSHAKVGFVDGKDPGRVPDRLDTYPGQQITVFDNRGTCAHSGLCTDRLSNVFRAHDEPFVAPSGGRMDEIVRAVRNCPSGALGYAIGGEAAPAQDRPASIEVSKDGPYRVIGAIPLTGPQEDLEPQNKGASPEHYSLCRCGHSQNKPFCSGMHWYVNFRDPEPDPDRTPTLFEWVGGLPSLTRMTRIFYERYVPEDPLLAPLFGSMEPDHPERVAAWLAETFGGPKSYTGQYGGYERMVSQHQGKALTEEQRARWAQLIIRSAADAGLPTDPEFSAAFVAYIEWGSRIAVENSQPGARPPARMPVPKWWWVCDAAPGTRVSALEPGFDERPPVELPAPGQAISFDSHVKPLFRAMDRRSMAFVFDLWSYDDVVHHADAILARLRQGSMPCDGAWPEEKVEFFARWINEGTPA
;
A
#
# COMPACT_ATOMS: atom_id res chain seq x y z
N MET A 1 -10.68 41.21 -41.81
CA MET A 1 -12.00 40.87 -41.25
C MET A 1 -11.88 39.44 -40.76
N SER A 2 -11.26 39.30 -39.58
CA SER A 2 -11.95 39.20 -38.27
C SER A 2 -12.22 37.72 -38.04
N ASP A 3 -11.34 37.06 -37.28
CA ASP A 3 -11.55 36.80 -35.85
C ASP A 3 -12.90 36.11 -35.60
N LEU A 4 -12.85 34.88 -35.07
CA LEU A 4 -13.64 34.43 -33.92
C LEU A 4 -13.35 32.95 -33.59
N LEU A 5 -12.63 32.78 -32.46
CA LEU A 5 -12.80 31.74 -31.43
C LEU A 5 -12.10 30.38 -31.63
N GLU A 6 -10.78 30.38 -31.50
CA GLU A 6 -10.09 29.38 -30.69
C GLU A 6 -10.45 29.65 -29.22
N SER A 7 -11.31 28.83 -28.60
CA SER A 7 -11.43 28.78 -27.15
C SER A 7 -10.52 27.68 -26.65
N GLU A 8 -9.30 28.05 -26.23
CA GLU A 8 -8.48 27.22 -25.36
C GLU A 8 -9.31 26.89 -24.11
N VAL A 9 -9.63 25.61 -23.92
CA VAL A 9 -10.18 25.12 -22.66
C VAL A 9 -8.99 24.97 -21.73
N PRO A 10 -8.90 25.72 -20.61
CA PRO A 10 -7.80 25.54 -19.68
C PRO A 10 -7.87 24.12 -19.11
N THR A 11 -6.84 23.33 -19.38
CA THR A 11 -6.52 22.12 -18.60
C THR A 11 -5.92 22.56 -17.28
N ASP A 12 -6.72 23.24 -16.46
CA ASP A 12 -6.42 23.39 -15.05
C ASP A 12 -6.78 22.06 -14.41
N VAL A 13 -5.76 21.27 -14.10
CA VAL A 13 -5.82 20.39 -12.93
C VAL A 13 -6.31 21.29 -11.80
N ILE A 14 -7.48 21.00 -11.25
CA ILE A 14 -7.95 21.67 -10.04
C ILE A 14 -6.99 21.22 -8.94
N GLU A 15 -5.85 21.90 -8.80
CA GLU A 15 -5.19 21.97 -7.51
C GLU A 15 -6.24 22.53 -6.55
N PRO A 16 -6.50 21.89 -5.39
CA PRO A 16 -7.42 22.45 -4.42
C PRO A 16 -6.78 23.72 -3.83
N SER A 17 -6.95 24.86 -4.52
CA SER A 17 -6.54 26.18 -4.06
C SER A 17 -7.53 26.72 -3.02
N VAL A 18 -8.10 25.86 -2.19
CA VAL A 18 -8.87 26.30 -1.02
C VAL A 18 -7.87 26.43 0.12
N SER A 19 -7.09 27.51 0.09
CA SER A 19 -6.51 28.03 1.33
C SER A 19 -7.66 28.58 2.17
N ALA A 20 -8.36 27.68 2.86
CA ALA A 20 -9.41 28.05 3.79
C ALA A 20 -8.76 28.77 4.98
N GLU A 21 -8.72 30.10 4.93
CA GLU A 21 -8.42 30.93 6.09
C GLU A 21 -9.42 30.61 7.23
N GLY A 22 -8.91 30.61 8.46
CA GLY A 22 -9.35 29.74 9.56
C GLY A 22 -10.85 29.65 9.89
N VAL A 23 -11.66 30.67 9.62
CA VAL A 23 -13.10 30.67 9.98
C VAL A 23 -13.88 29.58 9.24
N PHE A 24 -13.68 29.41 7.92
CA PHE A 24 -14.37 28.38 7.16
C PHE A 24 -13.96 26.97 7.59
N ALA A 25 -12.66 26.78 7.87
CA ALA A 25 -12.13 25.49 8.31
C ALA A 25 -12.69 25.09 9.68
N ASP A 26 -12.89 26.06 10.58
CA ASP A 26 -13.46 25.83 11.91
C ASP A 26 -14.96 25.53 11.85
N GLU A 27 -15.73 26.27 11.04
CA GLU A 27 -17.16 26.04 10.84
C GLU A 27 -17.42 24.67 10.18
N LEU A 28 -16.67 24.34 9.12
CA LEU A 28 -16.75 23.03 8.46
C LEU A 28 -16.43 21.91 9.44
N TRP A 29 -15.39 22.10 10.26
CA TRP A 29 -15.00 21.10 11.25
C TRP A 29 -16.06 20.92 12.32
N SER A 30 -16.67 22.01 12.81
CA SER A 30 -17.79 21.93 13.76
C SER A 30 -18.98 21.17 13.16
N LEU A 31 -19.40 21.53 11.95
CA LEU A 31 -20.49 20.85 11.25
C LEU A 31 -20.19 19.35 11.03
N THR A 32 -18.95 19.02 10.67
CA THR A 32 -18.52 17.63 10.47
C THR A 32 -18.65 16.81 11.75
N LYS A 33 -18.26 17.37 12.91
CA LYS A 33 -18.43 16.71 14.20
C LYS A 33 -19.91 16.54 14.56
N ASP A 34 -20.72 17.59 14.39
CA ASP A 34 -22.15 17.54 14.72
C ASP A 34 -22.87 16.48 13.88
N VAL A 35 -22.63 16.47 12.57
CA VAL A 35 -23.21 15.46 11.66
C VAL A 35 -22.70 14.05 11.97
N THR A 36 -21.41 13.89 12.30
CA THR A 36 -20.84 12.57 12.66
C THR A 36 -21.46 12.04 13.95
N ALA A 37 -21.68 12.89 14.95
CA ALA A 37 -22.32 12.50 16.21
C ALA A 37 -23.78 12.02 15.98
N LEU A 38 -24.51 12.66 15.06
CA LEU A 38 -25.87 12.26 14.72
C LEU A 38 -25.97 10.86 14.08
N LEU A 39 -24.89 10.33 13.49
CA LEU A 39 -24.90 8.96 12.93
C LEU A 39 -25.11 7.87 13.98
N THR A 40 -24.85 8.18 15.26
CA THR A 40 -25.05 7.23 16.36
C THR A 40 -26.52 7.00 16.69
N ASP A 41 -27.42 7.85 16.19
CA ASP A 41 -28.86 7.64 16.28
C ASP A 41 -29.29 6.48 15.36
N PRO A 42 -29.92 5.41 15.89
CA PRO A 42 -30.46 4.31 15.07
C PRO A 42 -31.47 4.75 14.01
N GLY A 43 -32.13 5.90 14.20
CA GLY A 43 -33.09 6.50 13.27
C GLY A 43 -32.47 7.42 12.21
N ALA A 44 -31.14 7.57 12.19
CA ALA A 44 -30.47 8.44 11.24
C ALA A 44 -30.78 8.03 9.77
N PRO A 45 -31.24 8.96 8.92
CA PRO A 45 -31.55 8.65 7.53
C PRO A 45 -30.26 8.34 6.75
N VAL A 46 -30.37 7.53 5.69
CA VAL A 46 -29.21 7.06 4.91
C VAL A 46 -28.46 8.22 4.24
N GLU A 47 -29.17 9.29 3.90
CA GLU A 47 -28.63 10.52 3.33
C GLU A 47 -27.65 11.20 4.29
N LEU A 48 -27.86 11.08 5.61
CA LEU A 48 -26.97 11.67 6.61
C LEU A 48 -25.59 11.02 6.60
N TYR A 49 -25.52 9.70 6.33
CA TYR A 49 -24.26 8.97 6.21
C TYR A 49 -23.46 9.39 4.97
N GLU A 50 -24.14 9.70 3.87
CA GLU A 50 -23.50 10.22 2.67
C GLU A 50 -22.97 11.64 2.90
N VAL A 51 -23.76 12.50 3.54
CA VAL A 51 -23.34 13.85 3.94
C VAL A 51 -22.14 13.78 4.88
N ALA A 52 -22.18 12.90 5.90
CA ALA A 52 -21.08 12.70 6.82
C ALA A 52 -19.80 12.26 6.10
N ALA A 53 -19.89 11.31 5.17
CA ALA A 53 -18.74 10.86 4.38
C ALA A 53 -18.08 12.02 3.60
N ALA A 54 -18.89 12.86 2.94
CA ALA A 54 -18.39 14.01 2.20
C ALA A 54 -17.75 15.06 3.11
N LEU A 55 -18.38 15.36 4.26
CA LEU A 55 -17.87 16.32 5.25
C LEU A 55 -16.57 15.83 5.89
N GLN A 56 -16.46 14.55 6.22
CA GLN A 56 -15.23 13.97 6.80
C GLN A 56 -14.08 14.01 5.79
N GLU A 57 -14.33 13.67 4.52
CA GLU A 57 -13.32 13.79 3.44
C GLU A 57 -12.83 15.22 3.33
N LEU A 58 -13.74 16.18 3.15
CA LEU A 58 -13.40 17.58 2.94
C LEU A 58 -12.67 18.17 4.16
N SER A 59 -13.14 17.87 5.37
CA SER A 59 -12.48 18.28 6.62
C SER A 59 -11.06 17.73 6.75
N CYS A 60 -10.80 16.51 6.31
CA CYS A 60 -9.44 15.96 6.32
C CYS A 60 -8.57 16.56 5.20
N LEU A 61 -9.15 16.84 4.04
CA LEU A 61 -8.45 17.40 2.88
C LEU A 61 -7.93 18.82 3.15
N ILE A 62 -8.71 19.65 3.84
CA ILE A 62 -8.33 21.03 4.18
C ILE A 62 -7.60 21.17 5.52
N ALA A 63 -7.31 20.04 6.19
CA ALA A 63 -6.62 20.07 7.47
C ALA A 63 -5.19 20.61 7.30
N PRO A 64 -4.64 21.33 8.31
CA PRO A 64 -3.24 21.73 8.30
C PRO A 64 -2.32 20.50 8.16
N ALA A 65 -1.15 20.70 7.53
CA ALA A 65 -0.19 19.63 7.29
C ALA A 65 0.35 19.01 8.58
N ASP A 66 0.53 19.83 9.62
CA ASP A 66 1.05 19.43 10.94
C ASP A 66 0.30 20.17 12.06
N GLY A 67 0.32 19.59 13.27
CA GLY A 67 -0.18 20.22 14.49
C GLY A 67 -1.49 19.61 15.03
N PRO A 68 -2.07 20.18 16.09
CA PRO A 68 -3.16 19.55 16.85
C PRO A 68 -4.49 19.40 16.09
N GLY A 69 -4.59 19.95 14.88
CA GLY A 69 -5.76 19.86 14.01
C GLY A 69 -5.48 19.23 12.66
N ASP A 70 -4.34 18.56 12.50
CA ASP A 70 -3.97 17.85 11.27
C ASP A 70 -4.99 16.75 10.91
N ALA A 71 -4.84 16.17 9.72
CA ALA A 71 -5.77 15.15 9.24
C ALA A 71 -5.83 13.93 10.17
N ALA A 72 -4.72 13.53 10.79
CA ALA A 72 -4.66 12.37 11.68
C ALA A 72 -5.44 12.63 12.98
N ALA A 73 -5.27 13.81 13.59
CA ALA A 73 -6.01 14.23 14.78
C ALA A 73 -7.51 14.34 14.50
N ARG A 74 -7.89 14.87 13.32
CA ARG A 74 -9.30 14.92 12.90
C ARG A 74 -9.89 13.52 12.74
N ILE A 75 -9.18 12.60 12.10
CA ILE A 75 -9.62 11.21 11.93
C ILE A 75 -9.80 10.53 13.30
N GLU A 76 -8.87 10.74 14.23
CA GLU A 76 -8.97 10.17 15.59
C GLU A 76 -10.21 10.70 16.33
N GLU A 77 -10.47 12.01 16.27
CA GLU A 77 -11.65 12.61 16.90
C GLU A 77 -12.96 12.10 16.28
N LEU A 78 -13.03 12.04 14.95
CA LEU A 78 -14.18 11.46 14.26
C LEU A 78 -14.39 10.00 14.67
N ALA A 79 -13.31 9.22 14.77
CA ALA A 79 -13.39 7.82 15.21
C ALA A 79 -13.94 7.71 16.63
N ARG A 80 -13.56 8.62 17.54
CA ARG A 80 -14.14 8.70 18.89
C ARG A 80 -15.65 8.96 18.87
N LEU A 81 -16.11 9.90 18.03
CA LEU A 81 -17.53 10.27 17.94
C LEU A 81 -18.45 9.12 17.48
N GLN A 82 -17.94 8.20 16.66
CA GLN A 82 -18.68 7.03 16.17
C GLN A 82 -18.13 5.68 16.67
N ALA A 83 -17.36 5.67 17.76
CA ALA A 83 -16.75 4.46 18.32
C ALA A 83 -17.78 3.40 18.74
N GLY A 84 -19.02 3.82 19.06
CA GLY A 84 -20.12 2.91 19.40
C GLY A 84 -20.73 2.16 18.22
N MET A 85 -20.32 2.45 16.99
CA MET A 85 -20.90 1.87 15.77
C MET A 85 -20.03 0.72 15.25
N PRO A 86 -20.62 -0.43 14.87
CA PRO A 86 -19.85 -1.52 14.31
C PRO A 86 -19.37 -1.21 12.89
N CYS A 87 -18.26 -1.84 12.49
CA CYS A 87 -17.82 -1.86 11.10
C CYS A 87 -18.92 -2.49 10.23
N ARG A 88 -19.34 -1.79 9.16
CA ARG A 88 -20.37 -2.27 8.24
C ARG A 88 -20.32 -1.52 6.91
N ILE A 89 -20.99 -2.10 5.91
CA ILE A 89 -21.26 -1.47 4.63
C ILE A 89 -22.79 -1.38 4.47
N GLN A 90 -23.30 -0.17 4.32
CA GLN A 90 -24.71 0.09 4.03
C GLN A 90 -24.88 0.51 2.55
N ILE A 91 -25.92 0.03 1.91
CA ILE A 91 -26.24 0.35 0.52
C ILE A 91 -27.22 1.53 0.50
N ALA A 92 -26.81 2.67 -0.05
CA ALA A 92 -27.71 3.79 -0.31
C ALA A 92 -28.55 3.51 -1.58
N PRO A 93 -29.89 3.64 -1.55
CA PRO A 93 -30.74 3.51 -2.74
C PRO A 93 -30.24 4.36 -3.89
N ASN A 94 -30.02 3.75 -5.06
CA ASN A 94 -29.52 4.46 -6.25
C ASN A 94 -28.22 5.28 -6.00
N GLY A 95 -27.51 4.99 -4.90
CA GLY A 95 -26.39 5.78 -4.41
C GLY A 95 -25.13 4.94 -4.16
N PRO A 96 -24.17 5.47 -3.37
CA PRO A 96 -22.91 4.79 -3.07
C PRO A 96 -23.05 3.64 -2.06
N TYR A 97 -21.94 2.96 -1.80
CA TYR A 97 -21.78 2.15 -0.59
C TYR A 97 -21.27 3.02 0.55
N LEU A 98 -22.01 3.06 1.65
CA LEU A 98 -21.68 3.83 2.84
C LEU A 98 -20.94 2.92 3.81
N VAL A 99 -19.66 3.21 4.05
CA VAL A 99 -18.78 2.38 4.87
C VAL A 99 -18.56 3.08 6.20
N THR A 100 -18.85 2.38 7.30
CA THR A 100 -18.63 2.87 8.66
C THR A 100 -17.54 2.04 9.32
N ASN A 101 -16.57 2.69 9.98
CA ASN A 101 -15.52 2.11 10.82
C ASN A 101 -14.70 0.99 10.17
N ALA A 102 -14.49 1.05 8.85
CA ALA A 102 -13.56 0.15 8.18
C ALA A 102 -12.11 0.63 8.39
N GLU A 103 -11.29 -0.21 9.02
CA GLU A 103 -9.89 0.13 9.31
C GLU A 103 -8.99 0.03 8.08
N ARG A 104 -9.35 -0.81 7.10
CA ARG A 104 -8.50 -1.14 5.96
C ARG A 104 -9.22 -0.99 4.64
N LEU A 105 -8.75 -0.03 3.83
CA LEU A 105 -9.09 0.14 2.43
C LEU A 105 -7.80 0.08 1.61
N LEU A 106 -7.70 -0.85 0.67
CA LEU A 106 -6.49 -1.08 -0.13
C LEU A 106 -6.78 -0.89 -1.62
N ASP A 107 -5.80 -0.38 -2.38
CA ASP A 107 -5.83 -0.45 -3.84
C ASP A 107 -5.41 -1.84 -4.36
N HIS A 108 -5.48 -2.03 -5.67
CA HIS A 108 -5.14 -3.29 -6.33
C HIS A 108 -3.66 -3.68 -6.23
N LEU A 109 -2.79 -2.75 -5.86
CA LEU A 109 -1.36 -2.97 -5.63
C LEU A 109 -1.07 -3.24 -4.14
N GLY A 110 -2.09 -3.27 -3.29
CA GLY A 110 -1.97 -3.46 -1.84
C GLY A 110 -1.54 -2.20 -1.09
N ARG A 111 -1.64 -1.02 -1.71
CA ARG A 111 -1.38 0.25 -1.02
C ARG A 111 -2.58 0.66 -0.16
N PRO A 112 -2.36 1.16 1.06
CA PRO A 112 -3.43 1.74 1.85
C PRO A 112 -3.96 3.01 1.19
N LEU A 113 -5.28 3.08 1.04
CA LEU A 113 -6.00 4.30 0.68
C LEU A 113 -6.44 5.03 1.95
N PRO A 114 -6.62 6.37 1.91
CA PRO A 114 -6.94 7.10 3.11
C PRO A 114 -8.36 6.74 3.61
N VAL A 115 -8.41 6.25 4.85
CA VAL A 115 -9.64 5.79 5.52
C VAL A 115 -10.20 6.88 6.40
N ARG A 116 -11.53 6.97 6.43
CA ARG A 116 -12.27 7.82 7.36
C ARG A 116 -13.26 6.96 8.13
N PRO A 117 -13.63 7.37 9.35
CA PRO A 117 -14.63 6.66 10.11
C PRO A 117 -15.93 6.47 9.31
N GLN A 118 -16.36 7.46 8.53
CA GLN A 118 -17.45 7.34 7.57
C GLN A 118 -16.96 7.66 6.15
N MET A 119 -17.24 6.77 5.19
CA MET A 119 -16.84 6.92 3.78
C MET A 119 -17.99 6.58 2.84
N ALA A 120 -17.95 7.11 1.63
CA ALA A 120 -18.84 6.75 0.54
C ALA A 120 -18.01 6.21 -0.64
N LEU A 121 -18.21 4.95 -1.00
CA LEU A 121 -17.54 4.30 -2.13
C LEU A 121 -18.44 4.30 -3.37
N CYS A 122 -17.86 4.63 -4.52
CA CYS A 122 -18.58 4.75 -5.78
C CYS A 122 -19.15 3.39 -6.24
N ARG A 123 -20.46 3.34 -6.46
CA ARG A 123 -21.15 2.16 -7.00
C ARG A 123 -21.53 2.30 -8.47
N CYS A 124 -21.70 3.54 -8.95
CA CYS A 124 -22.23 3.84 -10.28
C CYS A 124 -21.20 3.75 -11.41
N GLY A 125 -19.89 3.68 -11.11
CA GLY A 125 -18.83 3.68 -12.13
C GLY A 125 -18.39 5.06 -12.61
N GLU A 126 -19.18 6.12 -12.38
CA GLU A 126 -18.99 7.43 -13.02
C GLU A 126 -18.23 8.47 -12.18
N SER A 127 -17.87 8.14 -10.93
CA SER A 127 -17.21 9.13 -10.06
C SER A 127 -15.81 9.53 -10.56
N LYS A 128 -15.48 10.82 -10.56
CA LYS A 128 -14.13 11.29 -10.90
C LYS A 128 -13.15 11.11 -9.75
N ASN A 129 -13.65 10.89 -8.53
CA ASN A 129 -12.87 10.63 -7.33
C ASN A 129 -12.81 9.14 -6.96
N LYS A 130 -12.95 8.23 -7.94
CA LYS A 130 -12.91 6.78 -7.72
C LYS A 130 -11.64 6.41 -6.92
N PRO A 131 -11.77 5.56 -5.88
CA PRO A 131 -12.92 4.72 -5.54
C PRO A 131 -13.99 5.40 -4.70
N PHE A 132 -13.82 6.64 -4.29
CA PHE A 132 -14.79 7.38 -3.48
C PHE A 132 -15.93 7.93 -4.33
N CYS A 133 -17.08 8.19 -3.71
CA CYS A 133 -18.22 8.83 -4.36
C CYS A 133 -18.03 10.36 -4.37
N ASP A 134 -18.39 11.00 -5.49
CA ASP A 134 -18.42 12.46 -5.67
C ASP A 134 -19.84 12.96 -6.03
N GLY A 135 -20.87 12.14 -5.76
CA GLY A 135 -22.26 12.44 -6.10
C GLY A 135 -22.63 12.26 -7.58
N SER A 136 -21.71 11.82 -8.46
CA SER A 136 -22.01 11.63 -9.88
C SER A 136 -23.18 10.68 -10.15
N HIS A 137 -23.45 9.73 -9.24
CA HIS A 137 -24.56 8.79 -9.35
C HIS A 137 -25.92 9.49 -9.52
N ALA A 138 -26.15 10.64 -8.86
CA ALA A 138 -27.39 11.40 -8.95
C ALA A 138 -27.52 12.08 -10.32
N LYS A 139 -26.41 12.60 -10.85
CA LYS A 139 -26.36 13.28 -12.16
C LYS A 139 -26.61 12.31 -13.32
N VAL A 140 -26.05 11.10 -13.23
CA VAL A 140 -26.17 10.08 -14.29
C VAL A 140 -27.43 9.23 -14.15
N GLY A 141 -28.26 9.48 -13.12
CA GLY A 141 -29.49 8.72 -12.88
C GLY A 141 -29.24 7.25 -12.63
N PHE A 142 -28.20 6.93 -11.84
CA PHE A 142 -27.84 5.54 -11.54
C PHE A 142 -29.01 4.80 -10.88
N VAL A 143 -29.28 3.57 -11.32
CA VAL A 143 -30.31 2.70 -10.75
C VAL A 143 -29.71 1.39 -10.26
N ASP A 144 -30.15 0.95 -9.08
CA ASP A 144 -29.57 -0.21 -8.41
C ASP A 144 -30.37 -1.51 -8.50
N GLY A 145 -31.38 -1.52 -9.38
CA GLY A 145 -32.18 -2.71 -9.67
C GLY A 145 -31.33 -3.90 -10.14
N LYS A 146 -31.74 -5.09 -9.68
CA LYS A 146 -31.28 -6.39 -10.20
C LYS A 146 -31.91 -6.64 -11.57
N ASP A 147 -31.14 -7.20 -12.49
CA ASP A 147 -31.66 -7.63 -13.79
C ASP A 147 -32.61 -8.83 -13.60
N PRO A 148 -33.81 -8.82 -14.21
CA PRO A 148 -34.72 -9.97 -14.18
C PRO A 148 -34.16 -11.25 -14.82
N GLY A 149 -33.26 -11.11 -15.80
CA GLY A 149 -32.58 -12.21 -16.50
C GLY A 149 -31.27 -12.65 -15.86
N ARG A 150 -30.92 -12.15 -14.67
CA ARG A 150 -29.71 -12.57 -13.95
C ARG A 150 -29.75 -14.07 -13.63
N VAL A 151 -28.56 -14.64 -13.40
CA VAL A 151 -28.46 -15.99 -12.82
C VAL A 151 -29.13 -15.99 -11.43
N PRO A 152 -30.12 -16.87 -11.18
CA PRO A 152 -30.80 -16.93 -9.91
C PRO A 152 -29.85 -17.25 -8.74
N ASP A 153 -30.16 -16.69 -7.58
CA ASP A 153 -29.51 -17.07 -6.33
C ASP A 153 -29.94 -18.50 -5.94
N ARG A 154 -29.02 -19.46 -6.08
CA ARG A 154 -29.28 -20.87 -5.82
C ARG A 154 -27.99 -21.60 -5.46
N LEU A 155 -28.01 -22.32 -4.35
CA LEU A 155 -26.92 -23.18 -3.93
C LEU A 155 -27.00 -24.56 -4.62
N ASP A 156 -26.09 -24.81 -5.55
CA ASP A 156 -25.89 -26.12 -6.16
C ASP A 156 -24.88 -26.94 -5.35
N THR A 157 -25.14 -28.23 -5.17
CA THR A 157 -24.33 -29.14 -4.34
C THR A 157 -23.75 -30.26 -5.19
N TYR A 158 -22.43 -30.42 -5.11
CA TYR A 158 -21.66 -31.39 -5.88
C TYR A 158 -20.95 -32.35 -4.93
N PRO A 159 -21.52 -33.55 -4.67
CA PRO A 159 -20.90 -34.53 -3.79
C PRO A 159 -19.68 -35.18 -4.45
N GLY A 160 -18.57 -35.22 -3.72
CA GLY A 160 -17.35 -35.99 -4.06
C GLY A 160 -17.08 -37.10 -3.05
N GLN A 161 -16.04 -37.90 -3.31
CA GLN A 161 -15.67 -39.01 -2.41
C GLN A 161 -15.15 -38.52 -1.04
N GLN A 162 -14.39 -37.43 -1.02
CA GLN A 162 -13.75 -36.89 0.18
C GLN A 162 -14.30 -35.51 0.60
N ILE A 163 -14.87 -34.77 -0.35
CA ILE A 163 -15.29 -33.39 -0.20
C ILE A 163 -16.56 -33.14 -1.01
N THR A 164 -17.50 -32.41 -0.44
CA THR A 164 -18.65 -31.87 -1.16
C THR A 164 -18.36 -30.41 -1.46
N VAL A 165 -18.59 -29.98 -2.70
CA VAL A 165 -18.43 -28.58 -3.11
C VAL A 165 -19.81 -27.95 -3.28
N PHE A 166 -19.96 -26.73 -2.80
CA PHE A 166 -21.14 -25.90 -3.00
C PHE A 166 -20.80 -24.77 -3.97
N ASP A 167 -21.70 -24.47 -4.91
CA ASP A 167 -21.58 -23.34 -5.84
C ASP A 167 -22.88 -22.56 -5.86
N ASN A 168 -22.79 -21.26 -5.63
CA ASN A 168 -23.87 -20.33 -5.87
C ASN A 168 -23.51 -19.43 -7.05
N ARG A 169 -23.85 -19.91 -8.26
CA ARG A 169 -23.52 -19.20 -9.50
C ARG A 169 -24.11 -17.80 -9.55
N GLY A 170 -25.27 -17.58 -8.93
CA GLY A 170 -25.91 -16.27 -8.85
C GLY A 170 -25.03 -15.18 -8.22
N THR A 171 -24.08 -15.57 -7.37
CA THR A 171 -23.17 -14.65 -6.66
C THR A 171 -21.76 -14.62 -7.24
N CYS A 172 -21.52 -15.35 -8.32
CA CYS A 172 -20.21 -15.43 -8.94
C CYS A 172 -19.82 -14.08 -9.55
N ALA A 173 -18.67 -13.54 -9.13
CA ALA A 173 -18.08 -12.35 -9.77
C ALA A 173 -17.34 -12.65 -11.08
N HIS A 174 -17.35 -13.92 -11.52
CA HIS A 174 -16.66 -14.41 -12.72
C HIS A 174 -15.16 -14.05 -12.75
N SER A 175 -14.47 -14.23 -11.62
CA SER A 175 -13.05 -13.87 -11.50
C SER A 175 -12.07 -14.81 -12.22
N GLY A 176 -12.52 -15.97 -12.68
CA GLY A 176 -11.67 -16.98 -13.34
C GLY A 176 -10.74 -17.78 -12.41
N LEU A 177 -10.52 -17.34 -11.16
CA LEU A 177 -9.51 -17.95 -10.28
C LEU A 177 -9.66 -19.46 -10.07
N CYS A 178 -10.88 -19.98 -10.00
CA CYS A 178 -11.13 -21.41 -9.82
C CYS A 178 -10.93 -22.20 -11.11
N THR A 179 -11.39 -21.67 -12.24
CA THR A 179 -11.29 -22.31 -13.56
C THR A 179 -9.85 -22.29 -14.09
N ASP A 180 -9.09 -21.23 -13.83
CA ASP A 180 -7.72 -21.08 -14.32
C ASP A 180 -6.74 -21.96 -13.55
N ARG A 181 -6.97 -22.16 -12.25
CA ARG A 181 -6.06 -22.89 -11.35
C ARG A 181 -6.40 -24.37 -11.22
N LEU A 182 -7.66 -24.75 -11.39
CA LEU A 182 -8.11 -26.12 -11.16
C LEU A 182 -9.22 -26.51 -12.15
N SER A 183 -8.94 -26.37 -13.44
CA SER A 183 -9.85 -26.62 -14.56
C SER A 183 -10.42 -28.05 -14.60
N ASN A 184 -9.70 -29.04 -14.05
CA ASN A 184 -10.20 -30.41 -13.93
C ASN A 184 -11.37 -30.54 -12.94
N VAL A 185 -11.49 -29.61 -11.98
CA VAL A 185 -12.58 -29.56 -11.00
C VAL A 185 -13.62 -28.51 -11.38
N PHE A 186 -13.21 -27.31 -11.82
CA PHE A 186 -14.12 -26.21 -12.20
C PHE A 186 -14.10 -26.03 -13.71
N ARG A 187 -15.12 -26.57 -14.39
CA ARG A 187 -15.14 -26.77 -15.84
C ARG A 187 -15.94 -25.68 -16.53
N ALA A 188 -15.27 -24.61 -16.96
CA ALA A 188 -15.92 -23.42 -17.53
C ALA A 188 -16.86 -23.70 -18.73
N HIS A 189 -16.65 -24.82 -19.45
CA HIS A 189 -17.37 -25.16 -20.67
C HIS A 189 -18.13 -26.50 -20.60
N ASP A 190 -18.21 -27.13 -19.43
CA ASP A 190 -18.89 -28.41 -19.26
C ASP A 190 -19.94 -28.37 -18.16
N GLU A 191 -20.90 -29.30 -18.25
CA GLU A 191 -21.83 -29.62 -17.15
C GLU A 191 -21.61 -31.06 -16.65
N PRO A 192 -21.72 -31.34 -15.34
CA PRO A 192 -21.81 -30.36 -14.24
C PRO A 192 -20.59 -29.43 -14.16
N PHE A 193 -20.79 -28.14 -13.91
CA PHE A 193 -19.68 -27.18 -13.76
C PHE A 193 -18.60 -27.65 -12.76
N VAL A 194 -19.00 -28.23 -11.63
CA VAL A 194 -18.07 -28.73 -10.61
C VAL A 194 -17.97 -30.25 -10.67
N ALA A 195 -16.73 -30.76 -10.73
CA ALA A 195 -16.39 -32.16 -10.67
C ALA A 195 -15.40 -32.41 -9.50
N PRO A 196 -15.88 -32.65 -8.26
CA PRO A 196 -15.00 -32.79 -7.08
C PRO A 196 -13.98 -33.93 -7.18
N SER A 197 -14.21 -34.94 -8.03
CA SER A 197 -13.26 -36.03 -8.29
C SER A 197 -12.09 -35.65 -9.19
N GLY A 198 -12.08 -34.44 -9.78
CA GLY A 198 -11.07 -34.00 -10.75
C GLY A 198 -9.77 -33.47 -10.14
N GLY A 199 -9.65 -33.39 -8.82
CA GLY A 199 -8.48 -32.82 -8.14
C GLY A 199 -8.34 -33.33 -6.71
N ARG A 200 -7.20 -33.02 -6.09
CA ARG A 200 -6.97 -33.40 -4.69
C ARG A 200 -7.76 -32.49 -3.75
N MET A 201 -8.15 -33.02 -2.59
CA MET A 201 -8.94 -32.28 -1.60
C MET A 201 -8.28 -30.96 -1.16
N ASP A 202 -6.96 -30.95 -0.94
CA ASP A 202 -6.19 -29.77 -0.54
C ASP A 202 -6.21 -28.66 -1.62
N GLU A 203 -6.13 -29.04 -2.89
CA GLU A 203 -6.23 -28.12 -4.03
C GLU A 203 -7.64 -27.54 -4.16
N ILE A 204 -8.67 -28.36 -3.97
CA ILE A 204 -10.07 -27.93 -4.00
C ILE A 204 -10.34 -26.94 -2.87
N VAL A 205 -9.94 -27.27 -1.63
CA VAL A 205 -10.11 -26.37 -0.47
C VAL A 205 -9.42 -25.03 -0.74
N ARG A 206 -8.20 -25.04 -1.29
CA ARG A 206 -7.48 -23.81 -1.65
C ARG A 206 -8.21 -23.02 -2.73
N ALA A 207 -8.74 -23.67 -3.77
CA ALA A 207 -9.48 -23.00 -4.83
C ALA A 207 -10.78 -22.36 -4.30
N VAL A 208 -11.55 -23.09 -3.49
CA VAL A 208 -12.79 -22.61 -2.88
C VAL A 208 -12.55 -21.43 -1.94
N ARG A 209 -11.57 -21.52 -1.03
CA ARG A 209 -11.22 -20.43 -0.09
C ARG A 209 -10.72 -19.15 -0.78
N ASN A 210 -10.25 -19.26 -2.01
CA ASN A 210 -9.77 -18.15 -2.83
C ASN A 210 -10.84 -17.57 -3.77
N CYS A 211 -12.09 -18.07 -3.73
CA CYS A 211 -13.19 -17.51 -4.50
C CYS A 211 -13.49 -16.07 -4.02
N PRO A 212 -13.22 -15.00 -4.80
CA PRO A 212 -13.33 -13.63 -4.27
C PRO A 212 -14.75 -13.19 -3.96
N SER A 213 -15.74 -13.81 -4.61
CA SER A 213 -17.15 -13.48 -4.40
C SER A 213 -17.81 -14.30 -3.31
N GLY A 214 -17.12 -15.31 -2.76
CA GLY A 214 -17.72 -16.23 -1.80
C GLY A 214 -18.75 -17.17 -2.41
N ALA A 215 -18.82 -17.27 -3.75
CA ALA A 215 -19.78 -18.15 -4.44
C ALA A 215 -19.52 -19.64 -4.18
N LEU A 216 -18.28 -20.00 -3.84
CA LEU A 216 -17.89 -21.38 -3.58
C LEU A 216 -17.83 -21.66 -2.07
N GLY A 217 -18.33 -22.83 -1.69
CA GLY A 217 -18.21 -23.40 -0.34
C GLY A 217 -17.83 -24.89 -0.41
N TYR A 218 -17.56 -25.50 0.75
CA TYR A 218 -17.31 -26.93 0.81
C TYR A 218 -17.74 -27.53 2.15
N ALA A 219 -17.94 -28.84 2.15
CA ALA A 219 -18.17 -29.66 3.34
C ALA A 219 -17.27 -30.90 3.34
N ILE A 220 -16.83 -31.31 4.53
CA ILE A 220 -16.03 -32.52 4.75
C ILE A 220 -16.78 -33.38 5.76
N GLY A 221 -16.99 -34.66 5.45
CA GLY A 221 -17.76 -35.55 6.33
C GLY A 221 -19.23 -35.13 6.54
N GLY A 222 -19.78 -34.31 5.63
CA GLY A 222 -21.13 -33.76 5.75
C GLY A 222 -21.22 -32.45 6.56
N GLU A 223 -20.12 -32.00 7.18
CA GLU A 223 -20.07 -30.74 7.92
C GLU A 223 -19.56 -29.61 7.01
N ALA A 224 -20.33 -28.53 6.91
CA ALA A 224 -19.92 -27.35 6.18
C ALA A 224 -18.68 -26.72 6.83
N ALA A 225 -17.73 -26.32 6.00
CA ALA A 225 -16.52 -25.71 6.49
C ALA A 225 -16.80 -24.36 7.16
N PRO A 226 -16.10 -24.03 8.26
CA PRO A 226 -16.24 -22.73 8.89
C PRO A 226 -15.75 -21.62 7.95
N ALA A 227 -16.29 -20.43 8.16
CA ALA A 227 -15.78 -19.21 7.55
C ALA A 227 -14.30 -18.99 7.93
N GLN A 228 -13.57 -18.29 7.07
CA GLN A 228 -12.18 -17.96 7.35
C GLN A 228 -12.11 -16.88 8.43
N ASP A 229 -11.14 -16.95 9.33
CA ASP A 229 -10.87 -15.85 10.26
C ASP A 229 -9.85 -14.91 9.63
N ARG A 230 -10.30 -13.76 9.13
CA ARG A 230 -9.47 -12.75 8.46
C ARG A 230 -9.82 -11.37 8.99
N PRO A 231 -8.84 -10.46 9.10
CA PRO A 231 -9.13 -9.09 9.48
C PRO A 231 -10.04 -8.43 8.43
N ALA A 232 -10.98 -7.63 8.92
CA ALA A 232 -11.88 -6.82 8.09
C ALA A 232 -11.07 -5.93 7.13
N SER A 233 -11.36 -6.04 5.84
CA SER A 233 -10.69 -5.23 4.81
C SER A 233 -11.54 -5.11 3.55
N ILE A 234 -11.41 -3.97 2.88
CA ILE A 234 -11.98 -3.70 1.57
C ILE A 234 -10.82 -3.47 0.59
N GLU A 235 -10.77 -4.23 -0.50
CA GLU A 235 -9.79 -4.07 -1.57
C GLU A 235 -10.49 -3.57 -2.84
N VAL A 236 -9.94 -2.53 -3.46
CA VAL A 236 -10.37 -2.04 -4.77
C VAL A 236 -9.61 -2.82 -5.83
N SER A 237 -10.27 -3.77 -6.49
CA SER A 237 -9.62 -4.48 -7.60
C SER A 237 -9.54 -3.60 -8.84
N LYS A 238 -8.42 -3.72 -9.57
CA LYS A 238 -8.15 -2.96 -10.81
C LYS A 238 -9.27 -3.22 -11.81
N ASP A 239 -9.88 -2.15 -12.31
CA ASP A 239 -10.92 -2.20 -13.33
C ASP A 239 -12.13 -3.08 -12.94
N GLY A 240 -12.29 -3.34 -11.63
CA GLY A 240 -13.14 -4.42 -11.15
C GLY A 240 -13.90 -4.10 -9.87
N PRO A 241 -14.51 -5.11 -9.23
CA PRO A 241 -15.31 -4.92 -8.02
C PRO A 241 -14.51 -4.50 -6.78
N TYR A 242 -15.22 -4.09 -5.73
CA TYR A 242 -14.66 -4.12 -4.39
C TYR A 242 -14.68 -5.55 -3.88
N ARG A 243 -13.57 -6.02 -3.30
CA ARG A 243 -13.49 -7.30 -2.59
C ARG A 243 -13.53 -7.03 -1.09
N VAL A 244 -14.54 -7.57 -0.43
CA VAL A 244 -14.76 -7.40 1.00
C VAL A 244 -14.41 -8.70 1.69
N ILE A 245 -13.60 -8.65 2.75
CA ILE A 245 -13.21 -9.80 3.58
C ILE A 245 -13.36 -9.47 5.07
N GLY A 246 -13.30 -10.49 5.91
CA GLY A 246 -13.36 -10.37 7.37
C GLY A 246 -14.77 -10.11 7.92
N ALA A 247 -15.79 -10.66 7.24
CA ALA A 247 -17.18 -10.70 7.69
C ALA A 247 -17.79 -9.32 7.98
N ILE A 248 -17.40 -8.30 7.22
CA ILE A 248 -18.04 -6.98 7.28
C ILE A 248 -19.51 -7.14 6.87
N PRO A 249 -20.49 -6.77 7.72
CA PRO A 249 -21.90 -6.89 7.38
C PRO A 249 -22.30 -5.96 6.22
N LEU A 250 -23.18 -6.45 5.35
CA LEU A 250 -23.81 -5.67 4.27
C LEU A 250 -25.28 -5.41 4.62
N THR A 251 -25.69 -4.14 4.73
CA THR A 251 -27.05 -3.74 5.07
C THR A 251 -27.64 -2.80 4.02
N GLY A 252 -28.96 -2.63 3.98
CA GLY A 252 -29.63 -1.77 3.00
C GLY A 252 -31.15 -1.86 3.08
N PRO A 253 -31.88 -0.93 2.44
CA PRO A 253 -33.34 -0.83 2.51
C PRO A 253 -34.08 -1.81 1.61
N GLN A 254 -33.38 -2.61 0.79
CA GLN A 254 -34.02 -3.73 0.10
C GLN A 254 -34.44 -4.75 1.17
N GLU A 255 -35.75 -4.90 1.37
CA GLU A 255 -36.37 -6.00 2.13
C GLU A 255 -35.89 -7.40 1.63
N ASP A 256 -35.28 -7.44 0.43
CA ASP A 256 -34.63 -8.57 -0.24
C ASP A 256 -33.10 -8.49 -0.31
N LEU A 257 -32.41 -7.88 0.66
CA LEU A 257 -31.06 -8.38 0.98
C LEU A 257 -31.24 -9.78 1.58
N GLU A 258 -31.60 -10.75 0.73
CA GLU A 258 -31.50 -12.18 0.99
C GLU A 258 -30.24 -12.37 1.85
N PRO A 259 -30.37 -12.90 3.09
CA PRO A 259 -29.32 -12.88 4.09
C PRO A 259 -28.02 -13.37 3.46
N GLN A 260 -27.14 -12.43 3.08
CA GLN A 260 -25.94 -12.67 2.26
C GLN A 260 -26.11 -13.83 1.26
N ASN A 261 -26.94 -13.67 0.22
CA ASN A 261 -27.17 -14.65 -0.86
C ASN A 261 -27.06 -16.13 -0.46
N LYS A 262 -28.18 -16.81 -0.21
CA LYS A 262 -28.23 -18.15 0.39
C LYS A 262 -27.14 -19.11 -0.10
N GLY A 263 -26.20 -19.46 0.77
CA GLY A 263 -25.12 -20.42 0.48
C GLY A 263 -23.81 -19.81 -0.04
N ALA A 264 -23.72 -18.49 -0.16
CA ALA A 264 -22.46 -17.79 -0.29
C ALA A 264 -21.70 -17.71 1.05
N SER A 265 -20.41 -17.41 0.97
CA SER A 265 -19.57 -17.14 2.15
C SER A 265 -20.12 -15.96 2.95
N PRO A 266 -20.33 -16.09 4.27
CA PRO A 266 -20.70 -14.96 5.11
C PRO A 266 -19.53 -14.02 5.39
N GLU A 267 -18.30 -14.45 5.07
CA GLU A 267 -17.09 -13.73 5.44
C GLU A 267 -16.51 -12.87 4.32
N HIS A 268 -16.77 -13.20 3.06
CA HIS A 268 -16.26 -12.42 1.93
C HIS A 268 -17.19 -12.43 0.74
N TYR A 269 -17.21 -11.30 0.04
CA TYR A 269 -18.07 -11.08 -1.13
C TYR A 269 -17.49 -9.98 -2.04
N SER A 270 -18.02 -9.88 -3.26
CA SER A 270 -17.57 -8.89 -4.25
C SER A 270 -18.70 -7.92 -4.62
N LEU A 271 -18.48 -6.63 -4.42
CA LEU A 271 -19.45 -5.56 -4.70
C LEU A 271 -19.18 -4.89 -6.04
N CYS A 272 -20.25 -4.61 -6.79
CA CYS A 272 -20.18 -3.96 -8.10
C CYS A 272 -19.67 -2.52 -7.99
N ARG A 273 -18.66 -2.16 -8.79
CA ARG A 273 -18.13 -0.80 -8.87
C ARG A 273 -18.43 -0.08 -10.18
N CYS A 274 -18.80 -0.82 -11.22
CA CYS A 274 -18.99 -0.30 -12.57
C CYS A 274 -20.40 0.22 -12.87
N GLY A 275 -21.36 0.15 -11.93
CA GLY A 275 -22.76 0.52 -12.18
C GLY A 275 -23.56 -0.44 -13.08
N HIS A 276 -22.94 -1.39 -13.78
CA HIS A 276 -23.60 -2.22 -14.79
C HIS A 276 -23.85 -3.68 -14.39
N SER A 277 -23.59 -4.08 -13.14
CA SER A 277 -23.85 -5.48 -12.72
C SER A 277 -25.32 -5.87 -12.91
N GLN A 278 -25.56 -7.09 -13.37
CA GLN A 278 -26.88 -7.71 -13.43
C GLN A 278 -27.40 -8.16 -12.06
N ASN A 279 -26.52 -8.36 -11.08
CA ASN A 279 -26.90 -8.82 -9.73
C ASN A 279 -26.52 -7.81 -8.64
N LYS A 280 -26.78 -6.51 -8.86
CA LYS A 280 -26.50 -5.47 -7.85
C LYS A 280 -27.13 -5.83 -6.50
N PRO A 281 -26.42 -5.61 -5.38
CA PRO A 281 -25.14 -4.91 -5.23
C PRO A 281 -23.90 -5.74 -5.57
N PHE A 282 -24.04 -7.03 -5.85
CA PHE A 282 -22.93 -7.94 -6.11
C PHE A 282 -22.38 -7.77 -7.53
N CYS A 283 -21.11 -8.09 -7.72
CA CYS A 283 -20.50 -8.11 -9.05
C CYS A 283 -20.95 -9.36 -9.82
N SER A 284 -21.33 -9.19 -11.09
CA SER A 284 -21.68 -10.26 -12.04
C SER A 284 -20.66 -10.42 -13.16
N GLY A 285 -19.49 -9.78 -13.05
CA GLY A 285 -18.48 -9.76 -14.11
C GLY A 285 -18.77 -8.75 -15.24
N MET A 286 -19.90 -8.03 -15.22
CA MET A 286 -20.26 -7.06 -16.26
C MET A 286 -19.22 -5.97 -16.54
N HIS A 287 -18.34 -5.66 -15.57
CA HIS A 287 -17.25 -4.69 -15.73
C HIS A 287 -16.33 -5.00 -16.93
N TRP A 288 -16.12 -6.27 -17.26
CA TRP A 288 -15.38 -6.68 -18.47
C TRP A 288 -16.12 -6.28 -19.75
N TYR A 289 -17.41 -6.53 -19.82
CA TYR A 289 -18.24 -6.30 -21.00
C TYR A 289 -18.51 -4.82 -21.26
N VAL A 290 -18.59 -4.01 -20.20
CA VAL A 290 -18.72 -2.55 -20.32
C VAL A 290 -17.37 -1.82 -20.36
N ASN A 291 -16.25 -2.57 -20.40
CA ASN A 291 -14.89 -2.03 -20.39
C ASN A 291 -14.71 -0.96 -19.30
N PHE A 292 -15.16 -1.25 -18.09
CA PHE A 292 -14.99 -0.35 -16.96
C PHE A 292 -13.51 -0.21 -16.63
N ARG A 293 -13.05 1.03 -16.42
CA ARG A 293 -11.66 1.36 -16.12
C ARG A 293 -11.54 2.26 -14.91
N ASP A 294 -10.48 2.02 -14.13
CA ASP A 294 -9.98 2.98 -13.17
C ASP A 294 -9.39 4.20 -13.87
N PRO A 295 -9.32 5.36 -13.19
CA PRO A 295 -8.51 6.48 -13.66
C PRO A 295 -7.08 6.02 -13.94
N GLU A 296 -6.61 6.22 -15.17
CA GLU A 296 -5.23 5.89 -15.54
C GLU A 296 -4.28 6.99 -15.05
N PRO A 297 -3.10 6.62 -14.52
CA PRO A 297 -2.03 7.59 -14.32
C PRO A 297 -1.59 8.16 -15.67
N ASP A 298 -0.96 9.34 -15.64
CA ASP A 298 -0.38 10.01 -16.81
C ASP A 298 0.39 9.01 -17.71
N PRO A 299 0.04 8.90 -19.01
CA PRO A 299 0.66 7.95 -19.93
C PRO A 299 2.16 8.18 -20.12
N ASP A 300 2.65 9.41 -19.90
CA ASP A 300 4.07 9.75 -19.99
C ASP A 300 4.84 9.44 -18.70
N ARG A 301 4.13 9.05 -17.62
CA ARG A 301 4.73 8.68 -16.33
C ARG A 301 5.31 7.26 -16.40
N THR A 302 6.63 7.16 -16.21
CA THR A 302 7.27 5.86 -15.99
C THR A 302 6.78 5.25 -14.66
N PRO A 303 6.21 4.04 -14.65
CA PRO A 303 5.73 3.39 -13.43
C PRO A 303 6.90 3.04 -12.51
N THR A 304 6.66 2.86 -11.21
CA THR A 304 7.69 2.30 -10.32
C THR A 304 7.84 0.79 -10.55
N LEU A 305 8.97 0.20 -10.13
CA LEU A 305 9.14 -1.26 -10.16
C LEU A 305 8.04 -1.97 -9.33
N PHE A 306 7.59 -1.35 -8.24
CA PHE A 306 6.47 -1.84 -7.42
C PHE A 306 5.14 -1.85 -8.19
N GLU A 307 4.87 -0.82 -8.98
CA GLU A 307 3.66 -0.77 -9.81
C GLU A 307 3.72 -1.82 -10.92
N TRP A 308 4.86 -1.90 -11.60
CA TRP A 308 5.08 -2.80 -12.71
C TRP A 308 5.00 -4.27 -12.32
N VAL A 309 5.60 -4.64 -11.18
CA VAL A 309 5.57 -6.01 -10.66
C VAL A 309 4.17 -6.46 -10.22
N GLY A 310 3.20 -5.53 -10.16
CA GLY A 310 1.84 -5.79 -9.71
C GLY A 310 1.69 -5.71 -8.18
N GLY A 311 2.50 -4.87 -7.54
CA GLY A 311 2.35 -4.48 -6.14
C GLY A 311 2.70 -5.54 -5.10
N LEU A 312 2.29 -5.27 -3.87
CA LEU A 312 2.55 -6.10 -2.70
C LEU A 312 1.98 -7.54 -2.87
N PRO A 313 0.76 -7.76 -3.41
CA PRO A 313 0.25 -9.12 -3.59
C PRO A 313 1.16 -9.99 -4.44
N SER A 314 1.83 -9.42 -5.45
CA SER A 314 2.73 -10.14 -6.35
C SER A 314 4.06 -10.47 -5.68
N LEU A 315 4.63 -9.51 -4.94
CA LEU A 315 5.83 -9.73 -4.14
C LEU A 315 5.59 -10.76 -3.02
N THR A 316 4.44 -10.72 -2.34
CA THR A 316 4.09 -11.70 -1.29
C THR A 316 3.93 -13.10 -1.87
N ARG A 317 3.35 -13.27 -3.06
CA ARG A 317 3.32 -14.59 -3.72
C ARG A 317 4.72 -15.11 -3.99
N MET A 318 5.60 -14.26 -4.52
CA MET A 318 7.00 -14.60 -4.80
C MET A 318 7.76 -15.02 -3.53
N THR A 319 7.67 -14.24 -2.45
CA THR A 319 8.38 -14.55 -1.21
C THR A 319 7.81 -15.78 -0.52
N ARG A 320 6.49 -16.02 -0.59
CA ARG A 320 5.89 -17.26 -0.09
C ARG A 320 6.39 -18.49 -0.86
N ILE A 321 6.40 -18.45 -2.19
CA ILE A 321 7.01 -19.55 -2.99
C ILE A 321 8.46 -19.78 -2.58
N PHE A 322 9.22 -18.70 -2.38
CA PHE A 322 10.61 -18.82 -1.96
C PHE A 322 10.76 -19.48 -0.58
N TYR A 323 10.12 -18.94 0.45
CA TYR A 323 10.30 -19.38 1.84
C TYR A 323 9.51 -20.63 2.23
N GLU A 324 8.36 -20.90 1.61
CA GLU A 324 7.50 -22.04 1.96
C GLU A 324 7.81 -23.28 1.11
N ARG A 325 8.41 -23.11 -0.08
CA ARG A 325 8.74 -24.22 -0.99
C ARG A 325 10.25 -24.38 -1.19
N TYR A 326 10.94 -23.36 -1.68
CA TYR A 326 12.34 -23.51 -2.08
C TYR A 326 13.31 -23.58 -0.90
N VAL A 327 13.15 -22.74 0.12
CA VAL A 327 14.04 -22.70 1.27
C VAL A 327 14.03 -24.01 2.09
N PRO A 328 12.87 -24.61 2.43
CA PRO A 328 12.84 -25.86 3.21
C PRO A 328 13.45 -27.06 2.48
N GLU A 329 13.40 -27.06 1.14
CA GLU A 329 13.96 -28.13 0.30
C GLU A 329 15.47 -27.98 0.07
N ASP A 330 16.06 -26.82 0.41
CA ASP A 330 17.46 -26.52 0.11
C ASP A 330 18.40 -26.76 1.31
N PRO A 331 19.45 -27.61 1.17
CA PRO A 331 20.31 -27.97 2.29
C PRO A 331 21.20 -26.81 2.79
N LEU A 332 21.46 -25.78 1.97
CA LEU A 332 22.28 -24.63 2.37
C LEU A 332 21.42 -23.56 3.06
N LEU A 333 20.20 -23.35 2.59
CA LEU A 333 19.31 -22.31 3.12
C LEU A 333 18.43 -22.80 4.27
N ALA A 334 17.92 -24.03 4.26
CA ALA A 334 17.03 -24.53 5.30
C ALA A 334 17.55 -24.29 6.73
N PRO A 335 18.85 -24.52 7.04
CA PRO A 335 19.38 -24.23 8.38
C PRO A 335 19.37 -22.75 8.76
N LEU A 336 19.50 -21.83 7.79
CA LEU A 336 19.51 -20.39 8.03
C LEU A 336 18.13 -19.82 8.38
N PHE A 337 17.08 -20.46 7.88
CA PHE A 337 15.69 -19.98 7.97
C PHE A 337 14.79 -20.87 8.82
N GLY A 338 15.27 -22.00 9.35
CA GLY A 338 14.46 -23.00 10.05
C GLY A 338 13.77 -22.54 11.34
N SER A 339 14.17 -21.40 11.92
CA SER A 339 13.59 -20.82 13.13
C SER A 339 12.84 -19.50 12.88
N MET A 340 12.49 -19.20 11.64
CA MET A 340 11.84 -17.93 11.33
C MET A 340 10.34 -17.94 11.65
N GLU A 341 9.85 -16.77 12.04
CA GLU A 341 8.43 -16.54 12.25
C GLU A 341 7.62 -16.79 10.98
N PRO A 342 6.37 -17.30 11.08
CA PRO A 342 5.54 -17.60 9.92
C PRO A 342 5.27 -16.42 8.98
N ASP A 343 5.36 -15.18 9.48
CA ASP A 343 5.13 -13.95 8.71
C ASP A 343 6.40 -13.41 8.02
N HIS A 344 7.51 -14.17 8.02
CA HIS A 344 8.74 -13.77 7.35
C HIS A 344 8.57 -13.46 5.84
N PRO A 345 7.79 -14.23 5.05
CA PRO A 345 7.56 -13.91 3.64
C PRO A 345 6.94 -12.53 3.43
N GLU A 346 5.99 -12.14 4.28
CA GLU A 346 5.32 -10.83 4.25
C GLU A 346 6.28 -9.70 4.59
N ARG A 347 7.16 -9.90 5.58
CA ARG A 347 8.20 -8.92 5.96
C ARG A 347 9.15 -8.64 4.80
N VAL A 348 9.61 -9.68 4.11
CA VAL A 348 10.51 -9.53 2.96
C VAL A 348 9.79 -8.88 1.78
N ALA A 349 8.53 -9.25 1.53
CA ALA A 349 7.72 -8.61 0.49
C ALA A 349 7.50 -7.12 0.77
N ALA A 350 7.25 -6.73 2.03
CA ALA A 350 7.13 -5.33 2.44
C ALA A 350 8.45 -4.55 2.25
N TRP A 351 9.59 -5.16 2.55
CA TRP A 351 10.91 -4.55 2.32
C TRP A 351 11.16 -4.30 0.82
N LEU A 352 10.91 -5.31 -0.01
CA LEU A 352 11.02 -5.19 -1.47
C LEU A 352 10.05 -4.15 -2.02
N ALA A 353 8.81 -4.14 -1.51
CA ALA A 353 7.80 -3.18 -1.92
C ALA A 353 8.24 -1.74 -1.66
N GLU A 354 8.70 -1.43 -0.45
CA GLU A 354 9.20 -0.10 -0.10
C GLU A 354 10.42 0.28 -0.95
N THR A 355 11.33 -0.67 -1.17
CA THR A 355 12.53 -0.45 -1.99
C THR A 355 12.18 -0.13 -3.45
N PHE A 356 11.16 -0.78 -4.01
CA PHE A 356 10.73 -0.64 -5.40
C PHE A 356 9.78 0.55 -5.63
N GLY A 357 9.69 1.48 -4.68
CA GLY A 357 8.84 2.67 -4.78
C GLY A 357 7.39 2.43 -4.39
N GLY A 358 7.13 1.39 -3.60
CA GLY A 358 5.85 1.13 -2.95
C GLY A 358 5.68 1.91 -1.62
N PRO A 359 4.63 1.59 -0.85
CA PRO A 359 4.35 2.26 0.42
C PRO A 359 5.45 1.96 1.47
N LYS A 360 5.63 2.86 2.43
CA LYS A 360 6.58 2.72 3.56
C LYS A 360 6.12 1.73 4.63
N SER A 361 5.49 0.63 4.22
CA SER A 361 4.88 -0.34 5.13
C SER A 361 5.92 -1.09 5.95
N TYR A 362 7.11 -1.37 5.38
CA TYR A 362 8.16 -2.03 6.14
C TYR A 362 8.73 -1.12 7.21
N THR A 363 9.03 0.14 6.86
CA THR A 363 9.50 1.13 7.82
C THR A 363 8.50 1.36 8.93
N GLY A 364 7.22 1.56 8.58
CA GLY A 364 6.17 1.81 9.57
C GLY A 364 5.89 0.64 10.51
N GLN A 365 5.97 -0.61 10.03
CA GLN A 365 5.60 -1.79 10.84
C GLN A 365 6.78 -2.46 11.52
N TYR A 366 7.98 -2.41 10.91
CA TYR A 366 9.13 -3.19 11.35
C TYR A 366 10.34 -2.35 11.75
N GLY A 367 10.35 -1.03 11.51
CA GLY A 367 11.43 -0.14 11.93
C GLY A 367 12.50 0.12 10.85
N GLY A 368 12.24 -0.21 9.59
CA GLY A 368 13.02 0.26 8.46
C GLY A 368 14.44 -0.34 8.37
N TYR A 369 15.37 0.41 7.80
CA TYR A 369 16.74 -0.04 7.54
C TYR A 369 17.44 -0.63 8.77
N GLU A 370 17.33 0.05 9.93
CA GLU A 370 17.96 -0.39 11.18
C GLU A 370 17.54 -1.80 11.56
N ARG A 371 16.23 -2.09 11.47
CA ARG A 371 15.71 -3.43 11.69
C ARG A 371 16.30 -4.42 10.70
N MET A 372 16.30 -4.12 9.40
CA MET A 372 16.78 -5.06 8.38
C MET A 372 18.24 -5.44 8.60
N VAL A 373 19.10 -4.47 8.90
CA VAL A 373 20.52 -4.71 9.17
C VAL A 373 20.70 -5.55 10.45
N SER A 374 19.94 -5.28 11.51
CA SER A 374 20.00 -6.07 12.75
C SER A 374 19.71 -7.56 12.52
N GLN A 375 18.90 -7.90 11.50
CA GLN A 375 18.58 -9.28 11.15
C GLN A 375 19.69 -10.00 10.39
N HIS A 376 20.75 -9.31 9.99
CA HIS A 376 21.87 -9.87 9.24
C HIS A 376 23.18 -9.88 10.03
N GLN A 377 23.34 -8.96 10.98
CA GLN A 377 24.57 -8.85 11.79
C GLN A 377 24.94 -10.15 12.52
N GLY A 378 26.24 -10.47 12.49
CA GLY A 378 26.81 -11.60 13.23
C GLY A 378 26.44 -12.99 12.70
N LYS A 379 25.77 -13.09 11.54
CA LYS A 379 25.38 -14.37 10.95
C LYS A 379 26.46 -15.08 10.15
N ALA A 380 27.57 -14.40 9.84
CA ALA A 380 28.70 -14.93 9.07
C ALA A 380 28.26 -15.68 7.79
N LEU A 381 27.40 -15.04 7.00
CA LEU A 381 26.87 -15.62 5.76
C LEU A 381 28.01 -15.86 4.76
N THR A 382 27.96 -16.99 4.07
CA THR A 382 28.96 -17.34 3.04
C THR A 382 28.53 -16.89 1.65
N GLU A 383 29.51 -16.76 0.74
CA GLU A 383 29.22 -16.45 -0.67
C GLU A 383 28.41 -17.56 -1.35
N GLU A 384 28.61 -18.82 -0.96
CA GLU A 384 27.84 -19.96 -1.46
C GLU A 384 26.36 -19.86 -1.04
N GLN A 385 26.09 -19.54 0.23
CA GLN A 385 24.74 -19.30 0.74
C GLN A 385 24.08 -18.12 0.02
N ARG A 386 24.82 -17.02 -0.20
CA ARG A 386 24.34 -15.84 -0.93
C ARG A 386 23.96 -16.17 -2.36
N ALA A 387 24.85 -16.80 -3.11
CA ALA A 387 24.62 -17.16 -4.50
C ALA A 387 23.41 -18.08 -4.64
N ARG A 388 23.26 -19.04 -3.71
CA ARG A 388 22.10 -19.94 -3.68
C ARG A 388 20.80 -19.21 -3.37
N TRP A 389 20.82 -18.30 -2.39
CA TRP A 389 19.67 -17.44 -2.05
C TRP A 389 19.24 -16.59 -3.25
N ALA A 390 20.17 -15.90 -3.91
CA ALA A 390 19.89 -15.05 -5.07
C ALA A 390 19.28 -15.86 -6.22
N GLN A 391 19.85 -17.03 -6.53
CA GLN A 391 19.33 -17.91 -7.57
C GLN A 391 17.88 -18.34 -7.30
N LEU A 392 17.58 -18.77 -6.08
CA LEU A 392 16.27 -19.33 -5.73
C LEU A 392 15.19 -18.25 -5.61
N ILE A 393 15.51 -17.04 -5.13
CA ILE A 393 14.53 -15.94 -5.10
C ILE A 393 14.24 -15.39 -6.50
N ILE A 394 15.23 -15.37 -7.41
CA ILE A 394 14.99 -15.04 -8.81
C ILE A 394 14.12 -16.11 -9.48
N ARG A 395 14.33 -17.38 -9.15
CA ARG A 395 13.47 -18.48 -9.65
C ARG A 395 12.04 -18.36 -9.13
N SER A 396 11.85 -17.97 -7.86
CA SER A 396 10.50 -17.81 -7.32
C SER A 396 9.73 -16.64 -7.96
N ALA A 397 10.43 -15.63 -8.49
CA ALA A 397 9.81 -14.55 -9.27
C ALA A 397 9.11 -15.09 -10.53
N ALA A 398 9.78 -15.97 -11.28
CA ALA A 398 9.20 -16.60 -12.46
C ALA A 398 8.00 -17.49 -12.10
N ASP A 399 8.14 -18.32 -11.06
CA ASP A 399 7.05 -19.19 -10.58
C ASP A 399 5.84 -18.41 -10.05
N ALA A 400 6.05 -17.21 -9.52
CA ALA A 400 5.01 -16.32 -9.05
C ALA A 400 4.28 -15.57 -10.18
N GLY A 401 4.75 -15.72 -11.43
CA GLY A 401 4.23 -15.02 -12.59
C GLY A 401 4.54 -13.52 -12.58
N LEU A 402 5.69 -13.13 -12.02
CA LEU A 402 6.14 -11.73 -12.13
C LEU A 402 6.48 -11.40 -13.59
N PRO A 403 6.49 -10.10 -13.98
CA PRO A 403 6.85 -9.70 -15.33
C PRO A 403 8.21 -10.27 -15.76
N THR A 404 8.34 -10.60 -17.05
CA THR A 404 9.55 -11.20 -17.63
C THR A 404 10.12 -10.36 -18.77
N ASP A 405 9.66 -9.11 -18.90
CA ASP A 405 10.26 -8.17 -19.84
C ASP A 405 11.74 -7.91 -19.48
N PRO A 406 12.61 -7.68 -20.49
CA PRO A 406 14.04 -7.48 -20.26
C PRO A 406 14.35 -6.35 -19.27
N GLU A 407 13.60 -5.25 -19.34
CA GLU A 407 13.76 -4.06 -18.52
C GLU A 407 13.55 -4.38 -17.04
N PHE A 408 12.41 -4.98 -16.69
CA PHE A 408 12.12 -5.38 -15.31
C PHE A 408 13.10 -6.45 -14.82
N SER A 409 13.35 -7.47 -15.65
CA SER A 409 14.24 -8.58 -15.29
C SER A 409 15.66 -8.08 -14.96
N ALA A 410 16.20 -7.15 -15.76
CA ALA A 410 17.50 -6.55 -15.49
C ALA A 410 17.51 -5.76 -14.18
N ALA A 411 16.51 -4.89 -13.96
CA ALA A 411 16.43 -4.07 -12.76
C ALA A 411 16.26 -4.91 -11.48
N PHE A 412 15.39 -5.93 -11.52
CA PHE A 412 15.12 -6.83 -10.40
C PHE A 412 16.35 -7.68 -10.04
N VAL A 413 16.97 -8.34 -11.03
CA VAL A 413 18.15 -9.19 -10.79
C VAL A 413 19.33 -8.35 -10.27
N ALA A 414 19.52 -7.14 -10.81
CA ALA A 414 20.57 -6.24 -10.33
C ALA A 414 20.38 -5.87 -8.85
N TYR A 415 19.13 -5.60 -8.42
CA TYR A 415 18.84 -5.34 -7.00
C TYR A 415 19.14 -6.56 -6.12
N ILE A 416 18.68 -7.74 -6.51
CA ILE A 416 18.90 -8.97 -5.74
C ILE A 416 20.38 -9.28 -5.58
N GLU A 417 21.18 -9.11 -6.65
CA GLU A 417 22.63 -9.24 -6.59
C GLU A 417 23.27 -8.17 -5.69
N TRP A 418 22.91 -6.90 -5.85
CA TRP A 418 23.44 -5.80 -5.06
C TRP A 418 23.14 -5.96 -3.56
N GLY A 419 21.87 -6.19 -3.20
CA GLY A 419 21.40 -6.30 -1.83
C GLY A 419 21.94 -7.54 -1.12
N SER A 420 22.00 -8.68 -1.80
CA SER A 420 22.53 -9.92 -1.20
C SER A 420 24.02 -9.84 -0.86
N ARG A 421 24.82 -9.09 -1.64
CA ARG A 421 26.24 -8.85 -1.33
C ARG A 421 26.42 -7.98 -0.09
N ILE A 422 25.59 -6.96 0.06
CA ILE A 422 25.58 -6.11 1.26
C ILE A 422 25.18 -6.94 2.50
N ALA A 423 24.21 -7.85 2.35
CA ALA A 423 23.82 -8.75 3.44
C ALA A 423 25.00 -9.63 3.92
N VAL A 424 25.83 -10.13 3.00
CA VAL A 424 27.05 -10.87 3.34
C VAL A 424 28.03 -9.97 4.10
N GLU A 425 28.33 -8.77 3.60
CA GLU A 425 29.25 -7.83 4.27
C GLU A 425 28.76 -7.49 5.69
N ASN A 426 27.47 -7.14 5.84
CA ASN A 426 26.85 -6.79 7.12
C ASN A 426 26.84 -7.96 8.12
N SER A 427 26.90 -9.20 7.64
CA SER A 427 26.89 -10.39 8.50
C SER A 427 28.25 -10.77 9.05
N GLN A 428 29.34 -10.22 8.52
CA GLN A 428 30.69 -10.61 8.92
C GLN A 428 31.01 -10.20 10.35
N PRO A 429 31.82 -10.99 11.09
CA PRO A 429 32.34 -10.59 12.39
C PRO A 429 33.09 -9.26 12.30
N GLY A 430 32.72 -8.29 13.15
CA GLY A 430 33.36 -6.98 13.19
C GLY A 430 32.83 -5.95 12.18
N ALA A 431 31.84 -6.30 11.36
CA ALA A 431 31.16 -5.36 10.48
C ALA A 431 30.49 -4.22 11.29
N ARG A 432 30.63 -2.98 10.81
CA ARG A 432 30.05 -1.77 11.42
C ARG A 432 29.19 -1.04 10.39
N PRO A 433 28.03 -1.61 10.00
CA PRO A 433 27.13 -0.92 9.09
C PRO A 433 26.64 0.40 9.71
N PRO A 434 26.34 1.43 8.90
CA PRO A 434 25.79 2.69 9.40
C PRO A 434 24.56 2.46 10.29
N ALA A 435 24.52 3.12 11.45
CA ALA A 435 23.46 2.90 12.44
C ALA A 435 22.08 3.37 11.95
N ARG A 436 22.05 4.41 11.11
CA ARG A 436 20.83 4.96 10.52
C ARG A 436 21.05 5.25 9.04
N MET A 437 20.14 4.76 8.20
CA MET A 437 20.03 5.09 6.79
C MET A 437 18.56 4.97 6.35
N PRO A 438 18.13 5.69 5.30
CA PRO A 438 16.83 5.42 4.68
C PRO A 438 16.82 4.03 4.03
N VAL A 439 15.63 3.43 3.90
CA VAL A 439 15.44 2.26 3.04
C VAL A 439 15.90 2.62 1.61
N PRO A 440 16.73 1.79 0.96
CA PRO A 440 17.19 2.06 -0.39
C PRO A 440 16.01 2.25 -1.34
N LYS A 441 16.07 3.24 -2.23
CA LYS A 441 15.15 3.33 -3.36
C LYS A 441 15.83 2.74 -4.59
N TRP A 442 15.15 1.82 -5.26
CA TRP A 442 15.67 1.16 -6.46
C TRP A 442 14.79 1.49 -7.67
N TRP A 443 15.42 1.79 -8.80
CA TRP A 443 14.78 2.26 -10.02
C TRP A 443 15.19 1.44 -11.25
N TRP A 444 14.55 1.69 -12.40
CA TRP A 444 14.78 0.99 -13.67
C TRP A 444 16.23 1.07 -14.16
N VAL A 445 16.86 2.23 -13.95
CA VAL A 445 18.27 2.45 -14.27
C VAL A 445 19.06 2.35 -12.98
N CYS A 446 20.12 1.53 -13.01
CA CYS A 446 20.97 1.32 -11.84
C CYS A 446 21.80 2.59 -11.55
N ASP A 447 21.36 3.43 -10.61
CA ASP A 447 22.18 4.50 -10.03
C ASP A 447 23.27 3.96 -9.07
N ALA A 448 23.49 2.64 -9.04
CA ALA A 448 24.52 1.95 -8.28
C ALA A 448 25.92 2.09 -8.92
N ALA A 449 26.37 3.32 -9.15
CA ALA A 449 27.72 3.60 -9.65
C ALA A 449 28.80 3.24 -8.60
N PRO A 450 30.04 2.91 -9.00
CA PRO A 450 31.13 2.66 -8.06
C PRO A 450 31.29 3.79 -7.04
N GLY A 451 31.32 3.45 -5.74
CA GLY A 451 31.52 4.41 -4.65
C GLY A 451 30.25 5.09 -4.11
N THR A 452 29.05 4.75 -4.59
CA THR A 452 27.77 5.22 -4.01
C THR A 452 27.35 4.44 -2.75
N ARG A 453 27.94 3.26 -2.51
CA ARG A 453 27.73 2.46 -1.30
C ARG A 453 28.70 2.84 -0.18
N VAL A 454 28.24 2.75 1.07
CA VAL A 454 29.10 2.79 2.26
C VAL A 454 29.40 1.34 2.67
N SER A 455 30.67 0.97 2.73
CA SER A 455 31.08 -0.39 3.11
C SER A 455 31.03 -0.57 4.63
N ALA A 456 30.40 -1.64 5.10
CA ALA A 456 30.37 -1.98 6.53
C ALA A 456 31.72 -2.51 7.07
N LEU A 457 32.67 -2.82 6.16
CA LEU A 457 34.00 -3.34 6.48
C LEU A 457 35.09 -2.26 6.37
N GLU A 458 34.78 -1.10 5.80
CA GLU A 458 35.71 0.02 5.80
C GLU A 458 35.84 0.60 7.23
N PRO A 459 37.05 1.02 7.65
CA PRO A 459 37.20 1.77 8.89
C PRO A 459 36.31 3.01 8.82
N GLY A 460 35.57 3.31 9.89
CA GLY A 460 34.70 4.47 9.95
C GLY A 460 35.48 5.74 9.60
N PHE A 461 34.94 6.58 8.72
CA PHE A 461 35.56 7.84 8.27
C PHE A 461 35.81 8.87 9.39
N ASP A 462 35.54 8.51 10.65
CA ASP A 462 35.75 9.29 11.87
C ASP A 462 37.22 9.34 12.34
N GLU A 463 38.16 8.76 11.60
CA GLU A 463 39.61 8.89 11.88
C GLU A 463 40.23 10.21 11.39
N ARG A 464 39.42 11.21 11.00
CA ARG A 464 39.94 12.57 10.82
C ARG A 464 40.19 13.20 12.19
N PRO A 465 41.32 13.91 12.39
CA PRO A 465 41.53 14.65 13.63
C PRO A 465 40.33 15.60 13.86
N PRO A 466 39.84 15.73 15.11
CA PRO A 466 38.72 16.59 15.42
C PRO A 466 39.00 18.00 14.91
N VAL A 467 38.03 18.59 14.20
CA VAL A 467 38.10 19.99 13.77
C VAL A 467 38.12 20.84 15.04
N GLU A 468 39.24 21.51 15.32
CA GLU A 468 39.33 22.48 16.42
C GLU A 468 38.43 23.67 16.10
N LEU A 469 37.40 23.86 16.94
CA LEU A 469 36.48 24.98 16.81
C LEU A 469 37.12 26.24 17.42
N PRO A 470 37.07 27.40 16.74
CA PRO A 470 37.66 28.64 17.25
C PRO A 470 36.92 29.12 18.50
N ALA A 471 37.69 29.57 19.50
CA ALA A 471 37.18 30.07 20.77
C ALA A 471 36.30 31.33 20.58
N PRO A 472 35.40 31.66 21.53
CA PRO A 472 34.60 32.88 21.46
C PRO A 472 35.47 34.13 21.26
N GLY A 473 35.23 34.87 20.17
CA GLY A 473 35.99 36.09 19.81
C GLY A 473 37.11 35.90 18.78
N GLN A 474 37.36 34.68 18.29
CA GLN A 474 38.23 34.43 17.14
C GLN A 474 37.43 34.51 15.83
N ALA A 475 38.07 35.00 14.76
CA ALA A 475 37.44 35.14 13.45
C ALA A 475 37.04 33.77 12.87
N ILE A 476 35.77 33.64 12.50
CA ILE A 476 35.22 32.45 11.84
C ILE A 476 35.39 32.61 10.32
N SER A 477 35.64 31.51 9.62
CA SER A 477 35.73 31.45 8.17
C SER A 477 35.12 30.14 7.70
N PHE A 478 34.44 30.17 6.57
CA PHE A 478 33.84 28.99 5.99
C PHE A 478 34.90 27.95 5.61
N ASP A 479 35.93 28.35 4.86
CA ASP A 479 36.95 27.39 4.38
C ASP A 479 37.73 26.73 5.52
N SER A 480 38.05 27.50 6.58
CA SER A 480 38.89 27.01 7.68
C SER A 480 38.12 26.30 8.78
N HIS A 481 36.84 26.63 8.99
CA HIS A 481 36.11 26.19 10.19
C HIS A 481 34.75 25.57 9.93
N VAL A 482 34.02 25.95 8.86
CA VAL A 482 32.68 25.41 8.58
C VAL A 482 32.74 24.23 7.62
N LYS A 483 33.42 24.40 6.49
CA LYS A 483 33.63 23.38 5.46
C LYS A 483 34.23 22.08 6.01
N PRO A 484 35.20 22.09 6.94
CA PRO A 484 35.73 20.86 7.53
C PRO A 484 34.72 20.07 8.39
N LEU A 485 33.64 20.71 8.86
CA LEU A 485 32.59 20.04 9.64
C LEU A 485 31.73 19.11 8.76
N PHE A 486 31.60 19.42 7.47
CA PHE A 486 30.92 18.56 6.49
C PHE A 486 31.86 17.49 5.96
N ARG A 487 31.56 16.22 6.24
CA ARG A 487 32.36 15.08 5.76
C ARG A 487 32.15 14.90 4.26
N ALA A 488 33.08 14.20 3.60
CA ALA A 488 32.93 13.87 2.17
C ALA A 488 31.67 13.04 1.89
N MET A 489 31.24 12.21 2.85
CA MET A 489 29.97 11.48 2.77
C MET A 489 28.76 12.42 2.89
N ASP A 490 28.81 13.41 3.77
CA ASP A 490 27.74 14.40 3.94
C ASP A 490 27.55 15.17 2.62
N ARG A 491 28.66 15.65 2.04
CA ARG A 491 28.65 16.32 0.73
C ARG A 491 28.06 15.43 -0.36
N ARG A 492 28.52 14.17 -0.48
CA ARG A 492 27.98 13.23 -1.48
C ARG A 492 26.49 12.98 -1.29
N SER A 493 26.03 12.89 -0.04
CA SER A 493 24.62 12.65 0.29
C SER A 493 23.73 13.86 -0.01
N MET A 494 24.30 15.07 -0.08
CA MET A 494 23.57 16.31 -0.36
C MET A 494 23.78 16.84 -1.78
N ALA A 495 24.76 16.32 -2.53
CA ALA A 495 25.16 16.83 -3.85
C ALA A 495 24.04 16.86 -4.90
N PHE A 496 22.94 16.13 -4.70
CA PHE A 496 21.75 16.19 -5.56
C PHE A 496 20.84 17.39 -5.27
N VAL A 497 21.01 18.03 -4.11
CA VAL A 497 20.28 19.22 -3.67
C VAL A 497 21.18 20.46 -3.82
N PHE A 498 22.38 20.44 -3.24
CA PHE A 498 23.41 21.48 -3.32
C PHE A 498 24.76 20.99 -2.73
N ASP A 499 25.86 21.71 -2.97
CA ASP A 499 27.21 21.30 -2.54
C ASP A 499 27.57 21.85 -1.15
N LEU A 500 27.69 20.97 -0.15
CA LEU A 500 28.09 21.35 1.23
C LEU A 500 29.52 21.88 1.37
N TRP A 501 30.35 21.82 0.32
CA TRP A 501 31.68 22.45 0.29
C TRP A 501 31.71 23.73 -0.55
N SER A 502 30.57 24.14 -1.11
CA SER A 502 30.38 25.45 -1.75
C SER A 502 29.92 26.46 -0.70
N TYR A 503 30.63 27.57 -0.58
CA TYR A 503 30.26 28.66 0.32
C TYR A 503 28.87 29.22 -0.03
N ASP A 504 28.64 29.51 -1.31
CA ASP A 504 27.40 30.12 -1.78
C ASP A 504 26.18 29.24 -1.49
N ASP A 505 26.30 27.92 -1.70
CA ASP A 505 25.23 26.96 -1.44
C ASP A 505 24.93 26.85 0.06
N VAL A 506 25.98 26.75 0.89
CA VAL A 506 25.79 26.63 2.35
C VAL A 506 25.21 27.90 2.95
N VAL A 507 25.58 29.08 2.45
CA VAL A 507 24.99 30.36 2.85
C VAL A 507 23.52 30.45 2.41
N HIS A 508 23.22 30.12 1.15
CA HIS A 508 21.86 30.18 0.63
C HIS A 508 20.89 29.27 1.38
N HIS A 509 21.37 28.13 1.90
CA HIS A 509 20.58 27.14 2.62
C HIS A 509 20.83 27.11 4.13
N ALA A 510 21.51 28.11 4.71
CA ALA A 510 22.04 28.06 6.07
C ALA A 510 20.97 27.77 7.14
N ASP A 511 19.81 28.44 7.07
CA ASP A 511 18.71 28.24 8.02
C ASP A 511 18.09 26.85 7.93
N ALA A 512 17.94 26.33 6.71
CA ALA A 512 17.42 24.98 6.46
C ALA A 512 18.38 23.91 6.96
N ILE A 513 19.70 24.09 6.74
CA ILE A 513 20.75 23.22 7.26
C ILE A 513 20.72 23.25 8.80
N LEU A 514 20.70 24.44 9.42
CA LEU A 514 20.66 24.57 10.88
C LEU A 514 19.42 23.91 11.49
N ALA A 515 18.24 24.05 10.86
CA ALA A 515 17.02 23.38 11.30
C ALA A 515 17.17 21.85 11.29
N ARG A 516 17.75 21.29 10.22
CA ARG A 516 18.00 19.84 10.09
C ARG A 516 19.04 19.33 11.09
N LEU A 517 20.11 20.10 11.33
CA LEU A 517 21.15 19.81 12.32
C LEU A 517 20.57 19.79 13.74
N ARG A 518 19.75 20.78 14.11
CA ARG A 518 19.06 20.83 15.42
C ARG A 518 18.07 19.69 15.63
N GLN A 519 17.41 19.24 14.56
CA GLN A 519 16.53 18.07 14.59
C GLN A 519 17.30 16.74 14.64
N GLY A 520 18.64 16.77 14.51
CA GLY A 520 19.47 15.56 14.43
C GLY A 520 19.18 14.70 13.19
N SER A 521 18.56 15.29 12.17
CA SER A 521 18.19 14.61 10.91
C SER A 521 19.28 14.71 9.84
N MET A 522 20.33 15.47 10.11
CA MET A 522 21.50 15.64 9.29
C MET A 522 22.76 15.59 10.17
N PRO A 523 23.81 14.87 9.76
CA PRO A 523 23.86 13.94 8.63
C PRO A 523 23.04 12.66 8.84
N CYS A 524 22.76 11.92 7.75
CA CYS A 524 21.79 10.81 7.75
C CYS A 524 22.18 9.62 8.65
N ASP A 525 23.45 9.52 9.02
CA ASP A 525 24.09 8.46 9.78
C ASP A 525 24.33 8.80 11.27
N GLY A 526 24.00 10.03 11.72
CA GLY A 526 24.11 10.42 13.13
C GLY A 526 24.08 11.93 13.35
N ALA A 527 23.50 12.37 14.46
CA ALA A 527 23.41 13.80 14.79
C ALA A 527 24.79 14.41 15.11
N TRP A 528 24.98 15.68 14.77
CA TRP A 528 26.14 16.44 15.23
C TRP A 528 26.11 16.63 16.75
N PRO A 529 27.28 16.63 17.43
CA PRO A 529 27.40 17.15 18.78
C PRO A 529 26.87 18.58 18.89
N GLU A 530 26.24 18.90 20.01
CA GLU A 530 25.61 20.21 20.28
C GLU A 530 26.58 21.39 20.04
N GLU A 531 27.84 21.24 20.43
CA GLU A 531 28.91 22.22 20.21
C GLU A 531 29.11 22.60 18.73
N LYS A 532 29.02 21.63 17.81
CA LYS A 532 29.14 21.90 16.36
C LYS A 532 27.91 22.60 15.81
N VAL A 533 26.72 22.27 16.35
CA VAL A 533 25.45 22.90 15.97
C VAL A 533 25.41 24.36 16.43
N GLU A 534 25.82 24.62 17.67
CA GLU A 534 25.95 25.97 18.21
C GLU A 534 27.00 26.80 17.45
N PHE A 535 28.13 26.18 17.09
CA PHE A 535 29.13 26.83 16.25
C PHE A 535 28.60 27.24 14.87
N PHE A 536 27.86 26.35 14.20
CA PHE A 536 27.24 26.66 12.90
C PHE A 536 26.21 27.78 13.03
N ALA A 537 25.40 27.78 14.10
CA ALA A 537 24.47 28.86 14.41
C ALA A 537 25.20 30.21 14.65
N ARG A 538 26.35 30.17 15.33
CA ARG A 538 27.20 31.37 15.54
C ARG A 538 27.72 31.92 14.22
N TRP A 539 28.20 31.07 13.32
CA TRP A 539 28.65 31.49 11.99
C TRP A 539 27.55 32.19 11.17
N ILE A 540 26.31 31.70 11.26
CA ILE A 540 25.14 32.36 10.64
C ILE A 540 24.90 33.75 11.27
N ASN A 541 24.91 33.83 12.60
CA ASN A 541 24.66 35.07 13.33
C ASN A 541 25.74 36.14 13.10
N GLU A 542 26.98 35.76 12.78
CA GLU A 542 28.09 36.66 12.45
C GLU A 542 28.07 37.15 11.00
N GLY A 543 27.02 36.82 10.23
CA GLY A 543 26.86 37.25 8.84
C GLY A 543 27.64 36.38 7.84
N THR A 544 27.80 35.09 8.16
CA THR A 544 28.39 34.05 7.30
C THR A 544 29.75 34.44 6.69
N PRO A 545 30.79 34.73 7.50
CA PRO A 545 32.11 35.06 6.96
C PRO A 545 32.71 33.90 6.14
N ALA A 546 33.24 34.23 4.95
CA ALA A 546 33.84 33.27 4.00
C ALA A 546 35.13 32.61 4.50
#